data_AF-A0A327LW15-F1
#
_entry.id   AF-A0A327LW15-F1
#
_cell.length_a   1.000
_cell.length_b   1.000
_cell.length_c   1.000
_cell.angle_alpha   90.00
_cell.angle_beta   90.00
_cell.angle_gamma   90.00
#
_symmetry.space_group_name_H-M   'P 1'
#
loop_
_entity.id
_entity.type
_entity.pdbx_description
1 polymer ?
#
loop_
_entity_poly.entity_id
_entity_poly.type
_entity_poly.pdbx_seq_one_letter_code
_entity_poly.pdbx_strand_id
1 'polypeptide(L)'
;MNLHSRKGFLRLCAWLYPFTAAAVAINLFLLFLMLQALGVPAMPPLVAVIVAIPLGIPATWAAARWVRHLIDEAERRPGHRDDGA
;
A
#
# COMPACT_ATOMS: atom_id res chain seq x y z
N MET A 1 -5.07 12.72 14.15
CA MET A 1 -5.82 12.82 12.86
C MET A 1 -7.02 11.89 12.98
N ASN A 2 -8.26 12.37 12.90
CA ASN A 2 -9.43 11.54 13.23
C ASN A 2 -9.72 10.52 12.09
N LEU A 3 -9.06 9.36 12.13
CA LEU A 3 -9.13 8.30 11.10
C LEU A 3 -10.49 7.57 11.07
N HIS A 4 -11.31 7.75 12.09
CA HIS A 4 -12.69 7.24 12.14
C HIS A 4 -13.62 7.93 11.13
N SER A 5 -13.25 9.12 10.64
CA SER A 5 -14.00 9.80 9.58
C SER A 5 -13.66 9.26 8.20
N ARG A 6 -14.66 9.07 7.32
CA ARG A 6 -14.46 8.74 5.88
C ARG A 6 -13.39 9.62 5.23
N LYS A 7 -13.33 10.91 5.61
CA LYS A 7 -12.34 11.88 5.09
C LYS A 7 -10.91 11.54 5.54
N GLY A 8 -10.72 11.04 6.76
CA GLY A 8 -9.44 10.59 7.29
C GLY A 8 -8.90 9.35 6.57
N PHE A 9 -9.77 8.37 6.31
CA PHE A 9 -9.41 7.18 5.55
C PHE A 9 -9.04 7.51 4.09
N LEU A 10 -9.83 8.35 3.42
CA LEU A 10 -9.52 8.81 2.06
C LEU A 10 -8.18 9.55 1.98
N ARG A 11 -7.87 10.37 3.00
CA ARG A 11 -6.57 11.04 3.10
C ARG A 11 -5.43 10.04 3.27
N LEU A 12 -5.59 9.01 4.11
CA LEU A 12 -4.59 7.95 4.26
C LEU A 12 -4.36 7.22 2.92
N CYS A 13 -5.42 6.84 2.21
CA CYS A 13 -5.32 6.25 0.88
C CYS A 13 -4.58 7.16 -0.10
N ALA A 14 -4.89 8.45 -0.15
CA ALA A 14 -4.22 9.40 -1.05
C ALA A 14 -2.70 9.48 -0.80
N TRP A 15 -2.27 9.46 0.47
CA TRP A 15 -0.85 9.44 0.83
C TRP A 15 -0.16 8.12 0.47
N LEU A 16 -0.85 6.99 0.63
CA LEU A 16 -0.29 5.67 0.33
C LEU A 16 -0.29 5.33 -1.17
N TYR A 17 -1.24 5.88 -1.93
CA TYR A 17 -1.45 5.57 -3.34
C TYR A 17 -0.18 5.59 -4.21
N PRO A 18 0.67 6.64 -4.21
CA PRO A 18 1.87 6.65 -5.04
C PRO A 18 2.84 5.51 -4.69
N PHE A 19 2.94 5.15 -3.41
CA PHE A 19 3.81 4.06 -2.95
C PHE A 19 3.28 2.69 -3.37
N THR A 20 1.98 2.45 -3.16
CA THR A 20 1.37 1.18 -3.53
C THR A 20 1.28 1.02 -5.05
N ALA A 21 0.99 2.08 -5.80
CA ALA A 21 1.00 2.04 -7.26
C ALA A 21 2.41 1.76 -7.80
N ALA A 22 3.45 2.40 -7.25
CA ALA A 22 4.84 2.12 -7.63
C ALA A 22 5.24 0.68 -7.30
N ALA A 23 4.89 0.18 -6.11
CA ALA A 23 5.14 -1.21 -5.73
C ALA A 23 4.46 -2.20 -6.69
N VAL A 24 3.21 -1.94 -7.07
CA VAL A 24 2.49 -2.75 -8.06
C VAL A 24 3.19 -2.71 -9.42
N ALA A 25 3.63 -1.54 -9.89
CA ALA A 25 4.32 -1.40 -11.17
C ALA A 25 5.62 -2.22 -11.21
N ILE A 26 6.44 -2.10 -10.16
CA ILE A 26 7.70 -2.85 -10.04
C ILE A 26 7.41 -4.35 -9.98
N ASN A 27 6.44 -4.77 -9.17
CA ASN A 27 6.11 -6.20 -9.05
C ASN A 27 5.57 -6.78 -10.35
N LEU A 28 4.76 -6.03 -11.12
CA LEU A 28 4.31 -6.45 -12.45
C LEU A 28 5.49 -6.61 -13.40
N PHE A 29 6.37 -5.61 -13.47
CA PHE A 29 7.52 -5.65 -14.34
C PHE A 29 8.42 -6.85 -14.03
N LEU A 30 8.78 -7.04 -12.75
CA LEU A 30 9.60 -8.15 -12.30
C LEU A 30 8.93 -9.51 -12.52
N LEU A 31 7.62 -9.62 -12.26
CA LEU A 31 6.86 -10.84 -12.54
C LEU A 31 6.98 -11.24 -14.01
N PHE A 32 6.84 -10.28 -14.93
CA PHE A 32 6.96 -10.55 -16.36
C PHE A 32 8.40 -10.86 -16.81
N LEU A 33 9.42 -10.36 -16.10
CA LEU A 33 10.80 -10.84 -16.31
C LEU A 33 10.94 -12.31 -15.88
N MET A 34 10.36 -12.71 -14.75
CA MET A 34 10.39 -14.10 -14.30
C MET A 34 9.62 -15.03 -15.25
N LEU A 35 8.48 -14.58 -15.78
CA LEU A 35 7.67 -15.35 -16.73
C LEU A 35 8.37 -15.57 -18.08
N GLN A 36 9.47 -14.86 -18.39
CA GLN A 36 10.30 -15.16 -19.56
C GLN A 36 10.85 -16.59 -19.51
N ALA A 37 11.08 -17.16 -18.33
CA ALA A 37 11.50 -18.55 -18.18
C ALA A 37 10.44 -19.55 -18.71
N LEU A 38 9.18 -19.12 -18.83
CA LEU A 38 8.07 -19.90 -19.37
C LEU A 38 7.71 -19.51 -20.81
N GLY A 39 8.53 -18.68 -21.47
CA GLY A 39 8.30 -18.20 -22.84
C GLY A 39 7.33 -17.02 -22.96
N VAL A 40 6.89 -16.42 -21.84
CA VAL A 40 6.05 -15.21 -21.86
C VAL A 40 6.94 -13.98 -22.14
N PRO A 41 6.56 -13.07 -23.05
CA PRO A 41 7.35 -11.87 -23.32
C PRO A 41 7.36 -10.94 -22.10
N ALA A 42 8.47 -10.22 -21.89
CA ALA A 42 8.57 -9.22 -20.84
C ALA A 42 7.58 -8.06 -21.07
N MET A 43 6.98 -7.58 -19.98
CA MET A 43 6.13 -6.40 -20.01
C MET A 43 6.99 -5.13 -20.10
N PRO A 44 6.71 -4.21 -21.03
CA PRO A 44 7.43 -2.94 -21.10
C PRO A 44 7.25 -2.12 -19.82
N PRO A 45 8.27 -1.39 -19.34
CA PRO A 45 8.18 -0.60 -18.11
C PRO A 45 7.03 0.41 -18.12
N LEU A 46 6.79 1.07 -19.25
CA LEU A 46 5.69 2.03 -19.41
C LEU A 46 4.32 1.36 -19.27
N VAL A 47 4.17 0.14 -19.82
CA VAL A 47 2.93 -0.64 -19.70
C VAL A 47 2.69 -1.05 -18.26
N ALA A 48 3.74 -1.48 -17.55
CA ALA A 48 3.64 -1.83 -16.13
C ALA A 48 3.16 -0.63 -15.28
N VAL A 49 3.66 0.58 -15.54
CA VAL A 49 3.20 1.80 -14.86
C VAL A 49 1.75 2.10 -15.17
N ILE A 50 1.33 2.05 -16.45
CA ILE A 50 -0.05 2.33 -16.85
C ILE A 50 -1.02 1.34 -16.20
N VAL A 51 -0.70 0.05 -16.21
CA VAL A 51 -1.52 -1.01 -15.62
C VAL A 51 -1.52 -0.92 -14.08
N ALA A 52 -0.45 -0.43 -13.48
CA ALA A 52 -0.36 -0.23 -12.04
C ALA A 52 -1.23 0.92 -11.52
N ILE A 53 -1.65 1.88 -12.36
CA ILE A 53 -2.57 2.95 -11.94
C ILE A 53 -3.91 2.36 -11.45
N PRO A 54 -4.67 1.59 -12.26
CA PRO A 54 -5.91 0.99 -11.78
C PRO A 54 -5.69 -0.10 -10.72
N LEU A 55 -4.63 -0.92 -10.86
CA LEU A 55 -4.32 -1.96 -9.86
C LEU A 55 -3.81 -1.38 -8.53
N GLY A 56 -3.28 -0.16 -8.55
CA GLY A 56 -2.85 0.56 -7.37
C GLY A 56 -4.01 0.89 -6.44
N ILE A 57 -5.24 1.04 -6.95
CA ILE A 57 -6.43 1.35 -6.15
C ILE A 57 -6.75 0.23 -5.13
N PRO A 58 -6.96 -1.04 -5.52
CA PRO A 58 -7.21 -2.11 -4.57
C PRO A 58 -6.00 -2.37 -3.66
N ALA A 59 -4.77 -2.22 -4.17
CA ALA A 59 -3.56 -2.33 -3.35
C ALA A 59 -3.49 -1.24 -2.26
N THR A 60 -3.82 0.00 -2.63
CA THR A 60 -3.90 1.15 -1.70
C THR A 60 -4.94 0.89 -0.62
N TRP A 61 -6.12 0.39 -0.99
CA TRP A 61 -7.17 0.10 -0.04
C TRP A 61 -6.76 -0.97 0.98
N ALA A 62 -6.14 -2.05 0.51
CA ALA A 62 -5.63 -3.11 1.38
C ALA A 62 -4.54 -2.59 2.33
N ALA A 63 -3.57 -1.83 1.80
CA ALA A 63 -2.51 -1.22 2.59
C ALA A 63 -3.06 -0.22 3.61
N ALA A 64 -3.98 0.67 3.21
CA ALA A 64 -4.60 1.64 4.11
C ALA A 64 -5.41 0.98 5.21
N ARG A 65 -6.10 -0.14 4.93
CA ARG A 65 -6.80 -0.94 5.94
C ARG A 65 -5.83 -1.54 6.95
N TRP A 66 -4.70 -2.09 6.48
CA TRP A 66 -3.66 -2.65 7.33
C TRP A 66 -2.98 -1.58 8.20
N VAL A 67 -2.56 -0.46 7.61
CA VAL A 67 -1.96 0.66 8.34
C VAL A 67 -2.92 1.22 9.39
N ARG A 68 -4.21 1.37 9.04
CA ARG A 68 -5.22 1.81 10.01
C ARG A 68 -5.30 0.87 11.21
N HIS A 69 -5.32 -0.44 10.96
CA HIS A 69 -5.34 -1.42 12.03
C HIS A 69 -4.13 -1.30 12.96
N LEU A 70 -2.93 -1.09 12.42
CA LEU A 70 -1.72 -0.86 13.21
C LEU A 70 -1.78 0.42 14.04
N ILE A 71 -2.34 1.50 13.50
CA ILE A 71 -2.54 2.75 14.24
C ILE A 71 -3.52 2.51 15.40
N ASP A 72 -4.63 1.83 15.13
CA ASP A 72 -5.63 1.49 16.15
C ASP A 72 -5.02 0.59 17.26
N GLU A 73 -4.09 -0.31 16.93
CA GLU A 73 -3.35 -1.12 17.92
C GLU A 73 -2.36 -0.29 18.75
N ALA A 74 -1.66 0.66 18.13
CA ALA A 74 -0.71 1.54 18.80
C ALA A 74 -1.43 2.47 19.79
N GLU A 75 -2.60 3.00 19.42
CA GLU A 75 -3.41 3.85 20.31
C GLU A 75 -3.98 3.08 21.51
N ARG A 76 -4.23 1.77 21.35
CA ARG A 76 -4.71 0.90 22.45
C ARG A 76 -3.63 0.53 23.47
N ARG A 77 -2.34 0.59 23.11
CA ARG A 77 -1.24 0.37 24.07
C ARG A 77 -1.01 1.69 24.83
N PRO A 78 -1.45 1.82 26.10
CA PRO A 78 -1.11 2.98 26.89
C PRO A 78 0.40 2.97 27.08
N GLY A 79 1.06 4.11 26.92
CA GLY A 79 2.45 4.24 27.33
C GLY A 79 2.56 3.92 28.81
N HIS A 80 3.09 2.75 29.15
CA HIS A 80 3.56 2.47 30.49
C HIS A 80 4.86 3.28 30.67
N ARG A 81 4.73 4.42 31.36
CA ARG A 81 5.75 5.09 32.17
C ARG A 81 5.08 6.31 32.80
N ASP A 82 4.51 6.08 33.97
CA ASP A 82 4.42 7.04 35.08
C ASP A 82 4.16 6.20 36.35
N ASP A 83 5.11 5.33 36.67
CA ASP A 83 5.19 4.67 37.95
C ASP A 83 6.18 5.49 38.77
N GLY A 84 5.69 6.63 39.26
CA GLY A 84 6.32 7.32 40.37
C GLY A 84 6.30 6.41 41.60
N ALA A 85 7.49 6.04 42.06
CA ALA A 85 7.75 5.47 43.38
C ALA A 85 9.04 6.10 43.91
#